data_AF-A0A8H7DWI3-F1
#
_entry.id   AF-A0A8H7DWI3-F1
#
_cell.length_a   1.000
_cell.length_b   1.000
_cell.length_c   1.000
_cell.angle_alpha   90.00
_cell.angle_beta   90.00
_cell.angle_gamma   90.00
#
_symmetry.space_group_name_H-M   'P 1'
#
loop_
_entity.id
_entity.type
_entity.pdbx_description
1 polymer ?
#
loop_
_entity_poly.entity_id
_entity_poly.type
_entity_poly.pdbx_seq_one_letter_code
_entity_poly.pdbx_strand_id
1 'polypeptide(L)'
;MAETSPHQPYPEKLNVPIPYALGQSKLPAYVHKPIDLFYRFIPKELFADIAEHTNEYAFKERPQEFDQNQREWIDVTAADIGGYIGALLLIGVQPGSRDLAYYWHQKENYPHWPVA
;
A
#
# COMPACT_ATOMS: atom_id res chain seq x y z
N MET A 1 18.17 -18.41 -36.05
CA MET A 1 18.03 -17.65 -34.80
C MET A 1 16.60 -17.20 -34.72
N ALA A 2 15.84 -17.71 -33.75
CA ALA A 2 14.51 -17.25 -33.42
C ALA A 2 14.30 -17.53 -31.93
N GLU A 3 14.25 -16.45 -31.15
CA GLU A 3 13.66 -16.45 -29.81
C GLU A 3 12.16 -16.70 -29.94
N THR A 4 11.57 -17.47 -29.03
CA THR A 4 10.21 -17.21 -28.53
C THR A 4 10.02 -17.90 -27.18
N SER A 5 9.72 -17.06 -26.20
CA SER A 5 9.46 -17.35 -24.79
C SER A 5 8.32 -18.36 -24.59
N PRO A 6 8.37 -19.26 -23.58
CA PRO A 6 7.20 -20.05 -23.22
C PRO A 6 6.27 -19.19 -22.37
N HIS A 7 5.35 -18.47 -23.02
CA HIS A 7 4.15 -17.96 -22.36
C HIS A 7 3.24 -19.16 -22.04
N GLN A 8 3.52 -19.83 -20.93
CA GLN A 8 2.52 -20.68 -20.31
C GLN A 8 1.49 -19.75 -19.65
N PRO A 9 0.23 -19.72 -20.12
CA PRO A 9 -0.81 -18.99 -19.40
C PRO A 9 -0.99 -19.63 -18.02
N TYR A 10 -1.08 -18.81 -16.98
CA TYR A 10 -1.44 -19.27 -15.63
C TYR A 10 -2.79 -20.01 -15.71
N PRO A 11 -2.94 -21.17 -15.06
CA PRO A 11 -4.21 -21.90 -15.10
C PRO A 11 -5.30 -21.05 -14.44
N GLU A 12 -6.31 -20.71 -15.24
CA GLU A 12 -7.32 -19.69 -14.95
C GLU A 12 -8.26 -20.07 -13.79
N LYS A 13 -8.24 -21.31 -13.28
CA LYS A 13 -9.06 -21.72 -12.13
C LYS A 13 -8.36 -22.80 -11.34
N LEU A 14 -7.75 -22.42 -10.21
CA LEU A 14 -7.50 -23.37 -9.13
C LEU A 14 -8.86 -23.72 -8.49
N ASN A 15 -9.64 -24.57 -9.15
CA ASN A 15 -10.88 -25.17 -8.63
C ASN A 15 -10.52 -26.25 -7.57
N VAL A 16 -9.65 -25.92 -6.63
CA VAL A 16 -9.40 -26.76 -5.47
C VAL A 16 -10.54 -26.47 -4.49
N PRO A 17 -11.38 -27.44 -4.14
CA PRO A 17 -12.34 -27.25 -3.06
C PRO A 17 -11.51 -26.93 -1.81
N ILE A 18 -11.60 -25.69 -1.31
CA ILE A 18 -11.05 -25.36 -0.01
C ILE A 18 -11.79 -26.27 0.97
N PRO A 19 -11.11 -27.19 1.68
CA PRO A 19 -11.77 -27.98 2.70
C PRO A 19 -12.29 -26.97 3.73
N TYR A 20 -13.60 -26.76 3.76
CA TYR A 20 -14.23 -26.07 4.86
C TYR A 20 -13.97 -26.93 6.09
N ALA A 21 -12.94 -26.57 6.86
CA ALA A 21 -12.70 -27.19 8.15
C ALA A 21 -13.99 -27.01 8.96
N LEU A 22 -14.68 -28.13 9.19
CA LEU A 22 -15.92 -28.20 9.96
C LEU A 22 -15.56 -27.91 11.41
N GLY A 23 -15.51 -26.62 11.70
CA GLY A 23 -14.84 -26.06 12.86
C GLY A 23 -14.52 -24.59 12.62
N GLN A 24 -15.37 -23.89 11.86
CA GLN A 24 -15.46 -22.45 12.03
C GLN A 24 -15.92 -22.25 13.47
N SER A 25 -14.97 -22.00 14.36
CA SER A 25 -15.25 -21.12 15.49
C SER A 25 -15.91 -19.92 14.83
N LYS A 26 -17.23 -19.80 15.00
CA LYS A 26 -17.90 -18.53 14.80
C LYS A 26 -17.17 -17.63 15.76
N LEU A 27 -16.12 -16.94 15.27
CA LEU A 27 -15.49 -15.87 16.01
C LEU A 27 -16.67 -15.05 16.48
N PRO A 28 -16.90 -14.93 17.80
CA PRO A 28 -18.02 -14.15 18.28
C PRO A 28 -17.95 -12.84 17.51
N ALA A 29 -19.09 -12.39 16.97
CA ALA A 29 -19.21 -11.18 16.17
C ALA A 29 -18.96 -9.91 17.02
N TYR A 30 -18.00 -9.99 17.93
CA TYR A 30 -17.41 -8.95 18.72
C TYR A 30 -16.49 -8.15 17.80
N VAL A 31 -17.13 -7.32 16.98
CA VAL A 31 -16.75 -5.93 16.70
C VAL A 31 -15.24 -5.64 16.76
N HIS A 32 -14.44 -6.28 15.90
CA HIS A 32 -13.11 -5.78 15.58
C HIS A 32 -13.24 -4.99 14.29
N LYS A 33 -12.95 -3.68 14.35
CA LYS A 33 -12.86 -2.88 13.13
C LYS A 33 -11.73 -3.47 12.30
N PRO A 34 -11.79 -3.45 10.95
CA PRO A 34 -10.70 -3.96 10.10
C PRO A 34 -9.33 -3.38 10.48
N ILE A 35 -9.31 -2.12 10.91
CA ILE A 35 -8.10 -1.45 11.40
C ILE A 35 -7.54 -2.08 12.69
N ASP A 36 -8.38 -2.61 13.58
CA ASP A 36 -7.93 -3.28 14.81
C ASP A 36 -7.22 -4.60 14.50
N LEU A 37 -7.65 -5.30 13.44
CA LEU A 37 -6.96 -6.50 12.95
C LEU A 37 -5.62 -6.14 12.31
N PHE A 38 -5.60 -5.09 11.49
CA PHE A 38 -4.37 -4.59 10.89
C PHE A 38 -3.31 -4.26 11.94
N TYR A 39 -3.69 -3.57 13.03
CA TYR A 39 -2.77 -3.24 14.11
C TYR A 39 -2.26 -4.44 14.93
N ARG A 40 -2.85 -5.63 14.79
CA ARG A 40 -2.27 -6.86 15.37
C ARG A 40 -1.04 -7.35 14.61
N PHE A 41 -0.97 -7.07 13.30
CA PHE A 41 0.15 -7.46 12.45
C PHE A 41 1.19 -6.35 12.35
N ILE A 42 0.72 -5.10 12.36
CA ILE A 42 1.57 -3.91 12.23
C ILE A 42 1.27 -3.01 13.43
N PRO A 43 2.02 -3.17 14.54
CA PRO A 43 1.80 -2.40 15.76
C PRO A 43 1.93 -0.90 15.53
N LYS A 44 1.23 -0.08 16.33
CA LYS A 44 1.23 1.39 16.17
C LYS A 44 2.60 2.01 16.46
N GLU A 45 3.36 1.36 17.32
CA GLU A 45 4.70 1.76 17.73
C GLU A 45 5.67 1.70 16.53
N LEU A 46 5.48 0.73 15.62
CA LEU A 46 6.29 0.59 14.42
C LEU A 46 6.21 1.82 13.50
N PHE A 47 5.07 2.53 13.49
CA PHE A 47 4.93 3.76 12.71
C PHE A 47 5.79 4.89 13.27
N ALA A 48 5.93 4.96 14.59
CA ALA A 48 6.81 5.92 15.25
C ALA A 48 8.28 5.58 14.95
N ASP A 49 8.65 4.31 15.07
CA ASP A 49 10.01 3.85 14.76
C ASP A 49 10.39 4.15 13.30
N ILE A 50 9.49 3.89 12.34
CA ILE A 50 9.72 4.22 10.92
C ILE A 50 9.89 5.72 10.73
N ALA A 51 9.06 6.54 11.37
CA ALA A 51 9.13 7.99 11.26
C ALA A 51 10.47 8.53 11.78
N GLU A 52 10.90 8.06 12.95
CA GLU A 52 12.18 8.44 13.56
C GLU A 52 13.36 8.11 12.64
N HIS A 53 13.46 6.86 12.18
CA HIS A 53 14.57 6.45 11.32
C HIS A 53 14.55 7.14 9.95
N THR A 54 13.35 7.44 9.43
CA THR A 54 13.21 8.19 8.18
C THR A 54 13.73 9.62 8.34
N ASN A 55 13.41 10.28 9.45
CA ASN A 55 13.89 11.63 9.74
C ASN A 55 15.40 11.64 10.00
N GLU A 56 15.93 10.67 10.73
CA GLU A 56 17.37 10.53 10.93
C GLU A 56 18.12 10.37 9.60
N TYR A 57 17.61 9.50 8.72
CA TYR A 57 18.20 9.29 7.40
C TYR A 57 18.13 10.57 6.58
N ALA A 58 16.96 11.20 6.50
CA ALA A 58 16.77 12.44 5.78
C ALA A 58 17.69 13.55 6.29
N PHE A 59 17.94 13.63 7.61
CA PHE A 59 18.89 14.56 8.21
C PHE A 59 20.35 14.27 7.79
N LYS A 60 20.76 12.99 7.82
CA LYS A 60 22.12 12.56 7.45
C LYS A 60 22.44 12.81 5.97
N GLU A 61 21.45 12.61 5.10
CA GLU A 61 21.60 12.73 3.65
C GLU A 61 21.26 14.14 3.11
N ARG A 62 21.00 15.13 3.98
CA ARG A 62 20.75 16.51 3.51
C ARG A 62 21.97 16.99 2.73
N PRO A 63 21.80 17.46 1.47
CA PRO A 63 22.88 18.08 0.74
C PRO A 63 23.43 19.25 1.56
N GLN A 64 24.75 19.32 1.73
CA GLN A 64 25.39 20.48 2.39
C GLN A 64 25.26 21.76 1.55
N GLU A 65 25.03 21.61 0.25
CA GLU A 65 24.75 22.71 -0.66
C GLU A 65 23.23 22.95 -0.72
N PHE A 66 22.80 24.11 -0.23
CA PHE A 66 21.44 24.59 -0.39
C PHE A 66 21.13 24.81 -1.87
N ASP A 67 20.46 23.84 -2.50
CA ASP A 67 19.77 24.09 -3.77
C ASP A 67 18.55 24.96 -3.48
N GLN A 68 18.60 26.23 -3.90
CA GLN A 68 17.53 27.21 -3.66
C GLN A 68 16.18 26.80 -4.29
N ASN A 69 16.18 25.82 -5.19
CA ASN A 69 14.97 25.29 -5.83
C ASN A 69 14.42 24.03 -5.15
N GLN A 70 15.11 23.45 -4.17
CA GLN A 70 14.62 22.28 -3.45
C GLN A 70 13.81 22.70 -2.23
N ARG A 71 12.60 22.13 -2.12
CA ARG A 71 11.77 22.29 -0.94
C ARG A 71 12.48 21.67 0.25
N GLU A 72 12.59 22.41 1.35
CA GLU A 72 13.18 21.89 2.58
C GLU A 72 12.46 20.60 3.01
N TRP A 73 13.24 19.60 3.41
CA TRP A 73 12.70 18.38 3.99
C TRP A 73 12.03 18.70 5.33
N ILE A 74 10.77 18.29 5.44
CA ILE A 74 9.99 18.41 6.67
C ILE A 74 9.95 17.01 7.29
N ASP A 75 10.23 16.95 8.59
CA ASP A 75 10.20 15.71 9.34
C ASP A 75 8.80 15.08 9.29
N VAL A 76 8.77 13.78 9.03
CA VAL A 76 7.55 12.99 8.95
C VAL A 76 7.12 12.51 10.34
N THR A 77 5.81 12.41 10.54
CA THR A 77 5.21 11.87 11.77
C THR A 77 4.73 10.44 11.57
N ALA A 78 4.45 9.73 12.68
CA ALA A 78 3.80 8.42 12.63
C ALA A 78 2.46 8.45 11.87
N ALA A 79 1.73 9.58 11.93
CA ALA A 79 0.48 9.75 11.19
C ALA A 79 0.72 9.83 9.67
N ASP A 80 1.80 10.49 9.25
CA ASP A 80 2.19 10.57 7.83
C ASP A 80 2.58 9.18 7.29
N ILE A 81 3.33 8.40 8.08
CA ILE A 81 3.64 7.00 7.76
C ILE A 81 2.37 6.16 7.66
N GLY A 82 1.41 6.35 8.59
CA GLY A 82 0.11 5.70 8.53
C GLY A 82 -0.68 6.05 7.26
N GLY A 83 -0.68 7.34 6.87
CA GLY A 83 -1.30 7.80 5.63
C GLY A 83 -0.64 7.22 4.39
N TYR A 84 0.70 7.18 4.35
CA TYR A 84 1.48 6.58 3.26
C TYR A 84 1.15 5.09 3.09
N ILE A 85 1.15 4.30 4.18
CA ILE A 85 0.78 2.89 4.14
C ILE A 85 -0.69 2.72 3.70
N GLY A 86 -1.59 3.57 4.18
CA GLY A 86 -2.99 3.58 3.73
C GLY A 86 -3.11 3.80 2.22
N ALA A 87 -2.32 4.71 1.64
CA ALA A 87 -2.28 4.93 0.21
C ALA A 87 -1.75 3.69 -0.56
N LEU A 88 -0.71 3.03 -0.05
CA LEU A 88 -0.21 1.78 -0.66
C LEU A 88 -1.26 0.67 -0.65
N LEU A 89 -2.01 0.50 0.44
CA LEU A 89 -3.09 -0.46 0.51
C LEU A 89 -4.20 -0.14 -0.50
N LEU A 90 -4.56 1.14 -0.65
CA LEU A 90 -5.55 1.57 -1.63
C LEU A 90 -5.11 1.23 -3.07
N ILE A 91 -3.87 1.55 -3.42
CA ILE A 91 -3.27 1.26 -4.73
C ILE A 91 -3.25 -0.26 -4.98
N GLY A 92 -2.92 -1.06 -3.97
CA GLY A 92 -2.88 -2.51 -4.08
C GLY A 92 -4.25 -3.17 -4.26
N VAL A 93 -5.33 -2.52 -3.81
CA VAL A 93 -6.71 -3.04 -3.92
C VAL A 93 -7.41 -2.56 -5.19
N GLN A 94 -7.11 -1.35 -5.66
CA GLN A 94 -7.74 -0.82 -6.87
C GLN A 94 -7.20 -1.52 -8.12
N PRO A 95 -8.04 -1.81 -9.12
CA PRO A 95 -7.63 -2.39 -10.40
C PRO A 95 -6.92 -1.36 -11.32
N GLY A 96 -6.34 -0.30 -10.74
CA GLY A 96 -5.73 0.81 -11.47
C GLY A 96 -4.40 0.46 -12.11
N SER A 97 -3.82 1.44 -12.81
CA SER A 97 -2.48 1.31 -13.37
C SER A 97 -1.43 1.09 -12.27
N ARG A 98 -0.31 0.46 -12.62
CA ARG A 98 0.90 0.45 -11.77
C ARG A 98 1.64 1.80 -11.78
N ASP A 99 1.22 2.71 -12.65
CA ASP A 99 1.77 4.05 -12.75
C ASP A 99 1.28 4.94 -11.60
N LEU A 100 2.21 5.52 -10.84
CA LEU A 100 1.88 6.43 -9.74
C LEU A 100 1.20 7.70 -10.25
N ALA A 101 1.54 8.16 -11.46
CA ALA A 101 0.92 9.36 -12.04
C ALA A 101 -0.60 9.20 -12.14
N TYR A 102 -1.09 7.99 -12.43
CA TYR A 102 -2.51 7.65 -12.48
C TYR A 102 -3.26 8.07 -11.21
N TYR A 103 -2.67 7.87 -10.02
CA TYR A 103 -3.31 8.17 -8.75
C TYR A 103 -3.13 9.63 -8.29
N TRP A 104 -2.08 10.33 -8.78
CA TRP A 104 -1.76 11.70 -8.40
C TRP A 104 -2.25 12.76 -9.40
N HIS A 105 -2.85 12.37 -10.53
CA HIS A 105 -3.45 13.31 -11.48
C HIS A 105 -4.71 13.98 -10.90
N GLN A 106 -4.67 15.30 -10.77
CA GLN A 106 -5.85 16.09 -10.43
C GLN A 106 -6.81 16.18 -11.64
N LYS A 107 -7.84 15.33 -11.60
CA LYS A 107 -9.22 15.54 -12.10
C LYS A 107 -9.61 15.38 -13.58
N GLU A 108 -8.75 15.21 -14.58
CA GLU A 108 -9.27 15.08 -15.97
C GLU A 108 -9.55 13.66 -16.47
N ASN A 109 -9.00 12.60 -15.85
CA ASN A 109 -9.06 11.24 -16.42
C ASN A 109 -9.69 10.16 -15.51
N TYR A 110 -10.59 10.53 -14.58
CA TYR A 110 -11.39 9.49 -13.92
C TYR A 110 -12.37 8.92 -14.96
N PRO A 111 -12.27 7.64 -15.36
CA PRO A 111 -13.30 7.02 -16.18
C PRO A 111 -14.60 7.10 -15.38
N HIS A 112 -15.58 7.77 -15.97
CA HIS A 112 -16.93 7.81 -15.42
C HIS A 112 -17.41 6.36 -15.39
N TRP A 113 -17.45 5.76 -14.20
CA TRP A 113 -18.04 4.44 -14.07
C TRP A 113 -19.51 4.55 -14.52
N PRO A 114 -20.02 3.64 -15.37
CA PRO A 114 -21.44 3.67 -15.71
C PRO A 114 -22.22 3.37 -14.43
N VAL A 115 -23.07 4.31 -14.04
CA VAL A 115 -24.10 4.05 -13.03
C VAL A 115 -24.98 2.93 -13.61
N ALA A 116 -25.27 1.95 -12.75
CA ALA A 116 -26.01 0.72 -13.06
C ALA A 116 -27.31 0.94 -13.85
#